data_AF-A0A7C7HZH2-F1
#
_entry.id   AF-A0A7C7HZH2-F1
#
_cell.length_a   1.000
_cell.length_b   1.000
_cell.length_c   1.000
_cell.angle_alpha   90.00
_cell.angle_beta   90.00
_cell.angle_gamma   90.00
#
_symmetry.space_group_name_H-M   'P 1'
#
loop_
_entity.id
_entity.type
_entity.pdbx_description
1 polymer ?
#
loop_
_entity_poly.entity_id
_entity_poly.type
_entity_poly.pdbx_seq_one_letter_code
_entity_poly.pdbx_strand_id
1 'polypeptide(L)'
;MITATDSDADAFTTSSQYVYAESGRTVERSGQALVYTGYQWRGRSNPGSSNELREVMSIERNQRVMSGRWFSGAYDEIGPDIMLKQIGAAPIITGVYPRALRRGETTRVTIYGGGLRDTRNGAELNFGSGVSIGTIEQSQTDELVVQLTIGADAAVGARDLFAFESTLERAIIVHDGIDRITVTPERGMARIGGAAFPKGYQIFDAIAYSNGPDDENGTEDDLELGRVDVSWSLEEYAATFGDDDINFVGSIGPDGIFTPALDGLNPDRVGDRNNIGDVWVLATYRTREGSELRARAHLIVTVPLYMRWEPWRPIETPRQGVIG
;
A
#
# COMPACT_ATOMS: atom_id res chain seq x y z
N MET A 1 9.41 -15.62 -10.79
CA MET A 1 9.80 -17.05 -10.86
C MET A 1 10.15 -17.55 -9.46
N ILE A 2 9.70 -18.75 -9.12
CA ILE A 2 9.99 -19.43 -7.85
C ILE A 2 10.52 -20.83 -8.21
N THR A 3 11.68 -21.20 -7.68
CA THR A 3 12.37 -22.44 -8.04
C THR A 3 12.85 -23.14 -6.76
N ALA A 4 12.52 -24.42 -6.60
CA ALA A 4 13.05 -25.23 -5.49
C ALA A 4 14.57 -25.37 -5.61
N THR A 5 15.27 -25.44 -4.48
CA THR A 5 16.72 -25.66 -4.47
C THR A 5 17.04 -27.14 -4.70
N ASP A 6 18.19 -27.43 -5.30
CA ASP A 6 18.63 -28.82 -5.54
C ASP A 6 18.91 -29.59 -4.24
N SER A 7 19.21 -28.87 -3.15
CA SER A 7 19.62 -29.43 -1.86
C SER A 7 18.47 -29.71 -0.89
N ASP A 8 17.35 -29.01 -1.04
CA ASP A 8 16.21 -29.07 -0.12
C ASP A 8 14.92 -28.75 -0.86
N ALA A 9 13.97 -29.69 -0.83
CA ALA A 9 12.68 -29.59 -1.50
C ALA A 9 11.75 -28.53 -0.88
N ASP A 10 12.00 -28.15 0.38
CA ASP A 10 11.23 -27.12 1.08
C ASP A 10 11.90 -25.73 0.99
N ALA A 11 13.10 -25.64 0.38
CA ALA A 11 13.80 -24.39 0.16
C ALA A 11 13.67 -23.92 -1.29
N PHE A 12 13.51 -22.60 -1.46
CA PHE A 12 13.25 -21.97 -2.74
C PHE A 12 14.13 -20.74 -2.96
N THR A 13 14.47 -20.50 -4.21
CA THR A 13 14.97 -19.20 -4.69
C THR A 13 13.87 -18.49 -5.45
N THR A 14 13.87 -17.15 -5.38
CA THR A 14 12.89 -16.31 -6.07
C THR A 14 13.55 -15.24 -6.92
N SER A 15 12.91 -14.94 -8.05
CA SER A 15 13.15 -13.76 -8.85
C SER A 15 11.79 -13.10 -9.07
N SER A 16 11.62 -11.88 -8.60
CA SER A 16 10.34 -11.20 -8.56
C SER A 16 10.48 -9.81 -9.16
N GLN A 17 9.47 -9.41 -9.91
CA GLN A 17 9.34 -8.07 -10.46
C GLN A 17 7.92 -7.58 -10.19
N TYR A 18 7.77 -6.31 -9.83
CA TYR A 18 6.47 -5.66 -9.75
C TYR A 18 6.58 -4.18 -10.16
N VAL A 19 5.47 -3.62 -10.63
CA VAL A 19 5.36 -2.23 -11.06
C VAL A 19 4.44 -1.49 -10.09
N TYR A 20 4.87 -0.34 -9.60
CA TYR A 20 3.99 0.60 -8.91
C TYR A 20 3.09 1.27 -9.95
N ALA A 21 1.82 0.87 -10.02
CA ALA A 21 0.91 1.29 -11.07
C ALA A 21 0.80 2.82 -11.23
N GLU A 22 0.84 3.58 -10.12
CA GLU A 22 0.76 5.05 -10.13
C GLU A 22 1.98 5.75 -10.74
N SER A 23 3.19 5.20 -10.51
CA SER A 23 4.44 5.85 -10.96
C SER A 23 5.07 5.18 -12.16
N GLY A 24 4.61 3.98 -12.54
CA GLY A 24 5.28 3.11 -13.51
C GLY A 24 6.63 2.56 -13.02
N ARG A 25 7.02 2.84 -11.76
CA ARG A 25 8.32 2.39 -11.23
C ARG A 25 8.34 0.87 -11.12
N THR A 26 9.27 0.26 -11.85
CA THR A 26 9.54 -1.17 -11.77
C THR A 26 10.52 -1.47 -10.64
N VAL A 27 10.25 -2.51 -9.87
CA VAL A 27 11.11 -3.03 -8.81
C VAL A 27 11.45 -4.48 -9.10
N GLU A 28 12.74 -4.80 -9.06
CA GLU A 28 13.25 -6.15 -9.20
C GLU A 28 13.87 -6.63 -7.90
N ARG A 29 13.64 -7.91 -7.59
CA ARG A 29 14.04 -8.54 -6.34
C ARG A 29 14.48 -9.97 -6.58
N SER A 30 15.52 -10.39 -5.88
CA SER A 30 15.99 -11.77 -5.83
C SER A 30 15.91 -12.26 -4.39
N GLY A 31 15.38 -13.44 -4.14
CA GLY A 31 15.11 -13.89 -2.78
C GLY A 31 15.33 -15.36 -2.53
N GLN A 32 15.14 -15.72 -1.27
CA GLN A 32 15.22 -17.09 -0.77
C GLN A 32 14.10 -17.32 0.24
N ALA A 33 13.54 -18.51 0.28
CA ALA A 33 12.45 -18.85 1.18
C ALA A 33 12.44 -20.32 1.60
N LEU A 34 11.75 -20.59 2.70
CA LEU A 34 11.38 -21.92 3.17
C LEU A 34 9.86 -22.04 3.24
N VAL A 35 9.34 -23.21 2.92
CA VAL A 35 7.92 -23.55 3.09
C VAL A 35 7.76 -24.51 4.26
N TYR A 36 7.12 -24.06 5.33
CA TYR A 36 6.80 -24.91 6.48
C TYR A 36 5.42 -25.56 6.30
N THR A 37 5.33 -26.85 6.61
CA THR A 37 4.07 -27.63 6.62
C THR A 37 3.29 -27.60 5.30
N GLY A 38 3.95 -27.25 4.18
CA GLY A 38 3.36 -27.13 2.85
C GLY A 38 2.54 -25.86 2.59
N TYR A 39 2.41 -24.97 3.58
CA TYR A 39 1.50 -23.80 3.48
C TYR A 39 2.12 -22.48 3.94
N GLN A 40 3.16 -22.50 4.77
CA GLN A 40 3.69 -21.29 5.39
C GLN A 40 4.99 -20.88 4.72
N TRP A 41 4.90 -19.92 3.81
CA TRP A 41 6.06 -19.35 3.14
C TRP A 41 6.76 -18.34 4.04
N ARG A 42 8.04 -18.55 4.30
CA ARG A 42 8.90 -17.62 5.04
C ARG A 42 10.11 -17.30 4.19
N GLY A 43 10.12 -16.09 3.65
CA GLY A 43 11.13 -15.65 2.70
C GLY A 43 11.86 -14.38 3.13
N ARG A 44 12.90 -14.08 2.38
CA ARG A 44 13.56 -12.78 2.32
C ARG A 44 13.86 -12.45 0.87
N SER A 45 13.48 -11.27 0.44
CA SER A 45 13.95 -10.71 -0.82
C SER A 45 15.10 -9.74 -0.57
N ASN A 46 16.07 -9.77 -1.47
CA ASN A 46 17.37 -9.11 -1.43
C ASN A 46 18.07 -9.28 -0.07
N PRO A 47 18.27 -10.53 0.40
CA PRO A 47 18.80 -10.79 1.74
C PRO A 47 20.16 -10.15 1.97
N GLY A 48 20.35 -9.51 3.13
CA GLY A 48 21.59 -8.84 3.53
C GLY A 48 21.84 -7.48 2.87
N SER A 49 20.92 -6.99 2.04
CA SER A 49 21.01 -5.67 1.43
C SER A 49 20.23 -4.60 2.22
N SER A 50 20.46 -3.32 1.90
CA SER A 50 19.70 -2.20 2.49
C SER A 50 18.23 -2.15 2.08
N ASN A 51 17.82 -2.91 1.05
CA ASN A 51 16.44 -2.99 0.59
C ASN A 51 15.81 -4.36 0.85
N GLU A 52 16.36 -5.14 1.81
CA GLU A 52 15.80 -6.42 2.24
C GLU A 52 14.33 -6.26 2.66
N LEU A 53 13.48 -7.18 2.22
CA LEU A 53 12.12 -7.35 2.78
C LEU A 53 11.99 -8.77 3.29
N ARG A 54 11.44 -8.92 4.50
CA ARG A 54 10.97 -10.19 5.04
C ARG A 54 9.64 -10.53 4.40
N GLU A 55 9.42 -11.79 4.10
CA GLU A 55 8.22 -12.27 3.43
C GLU A 55 7.50 -13.25 4.34
N VAL A 56 6.27 -12.93 4.70
CA VAL A 56 5.41 -13.81 5.49
C VAL A 56 4.15 -14.03 4.69
N MET A 57 4.04 -15.19 4.06
CA MET A 57 2.94 -15.53 3.17
C MET A 57 2.34 -16.89 3.53
N SER A 58 1.13 -17.12 3.05
CA SER A 58 0.42 -18.39 3.11
C SER A 58 0.14 -18.87 1.69
N ILE A 59 0.32 -20.17 1.45
CA ILE A 59 0.06 -20.85 0.19
C ILE A 59 -1.27 -21.60 0.35
N GLU A 60 -2.18 -21.42 -0.60
CA GLU A 60 -3.44 -22.17 -0.60
C GLU A 60 -3.22 -23.67 -0.81
N ARG A 61 -4.21 -24.50 -0.42
CA ARG A 61 -4.14 -25.96 -0.58
C ARG A 61 -3.97 -26.41 -2.03
N ASN A 62 -4.51 -25.65 -2.97
CA ASN A 62 -4.40 -25.91 -4.41
C ASN A 62 -3.01 -25.52 -4.97
N GLN A 63 -2.15 -24.86 -4.17
CA GLN A 63 -0.83 -24.34 -4.52
C GLN A 63 -0.83 -23.34 -5.70
N ARG A 64 -1.99 -22.76 -6.02
CA ARG A 64 -2.14 -21.81 -7.12
C ARG A 64 -2.11 -20.36 -6.68
N VAL A 65 -2.36 -20.10 -5.40
CA VAL A 65 -2.38 -18.75 -4.84
C VAL A 65 -1.51 -18.73 -3.60
N MET A 66 -0.72 -17.68 -3.47
CA MET A 66 -0.10 -17.32 -2.20
C MET A 66 -0.38 -15.86 -1.88
N SER A 67 -0.66 -15.58 -0.62
CA SER A 67 -0.97 -14.23 -0.15
C SER A 67 -0.34 -13.95 1.21
N GLY A 68 -0.02 -12.70 1.46
CA GLY A 68 0.62 -12.27 2.69
C GLY A 68 1.25 -10.90 2.52
N ARG A 69 2.35 -10.67 3.24
CA ARG A 69 2.98 -9.36 3.28
C ARG A 69 4.49 -9.45 3.16
N TRP A 70 5.06 -8.50 2.42
CA TRP A 70 6.50 -8.27 2.37
C TRP A 70 6.82 -6.99 3.11
N PHE A 71 7.78 -7.02 4.02
CA PHE A 71 7.99 -5.88 4.92
C PHE A 71 9.41 -5.71 5.44
N SER A 72 9.70 -4.48 5.83
CA SER A 72 10.89 -4.04 6.54
C SER A 72 10.50 -3.01 7.61
N GLY A 73 11.50 -2.28 8.11
CA GLY A 73 11.35 -1.46 9.30
C GLY A 73 11.67 -2.25 10.57
N ALA A 74 11.86 -1.53 11.67
CA ALA A 74 12.18 -2.17 12.93
C ALA A 74 10.96 -2.83 13.58
N TYR A 75 9.76 -2.36 13.20
CA TYR A 75 8.45 -2.75 13.71
C TYR A 75 7.56 -3.32 12.60
N ASP A 76 8.19 -3.78 11.51
CA ASP A 76 7.53 -4.41 10.37
C ASP A 76 6.53 -3.47 9.67
N GLU A 77 6.74 -2.16 9.72
CA GLU A 77 5.77 -1.14 9.32
C GLU A 77 5.83 -0.76 7.84
N ILE A 78 6.93 -1.05 7.13
CA ILE A 78 7.13 -0.62 5.73
C ILE A 78 6.97 -1.82 4.80
N GLY A 79 6.04 -1.75 3.85
CA GLY A 79 6.02 -2.70 2.73
C GLY A 79 4.62 -3.12 2.27
N PRO A 80 4.54 -3.78 1.10
CA PRO A 80 3.28 -4.11 0.44
C PRO A 80 2.65 -5.41 0.94
N ASP A 81 1.32 -5.44 0.91
CA ASP A 81 0.57 -6.69 0.83
C ASP A 81 0.72 -7.30 -0.56
N ILE A 82 0.88 -8.61 -0.62
CA ILE A 82 1.20 -9.35 -1.83
C ILE A 82 0.21 -10.48 -2.01
N MET A 83 -0.30 -10.62 -3.23
CA MET A 83 -0.99 -11.80 -3.72
C MET A 83 -0.33 -12.24 -5.02
N LEU A 84 0.10 -13.50 -5.09
CA LEU A 84 0.64 -14.10 -6.29
C LEU A 84 -0.27 -15.24 -6.74
N LYS A 85 -0.53 -15.32 -8.04
CA LYS A 85 -1.28 -16.40 -8.68
C LYS A 85 -0.35 -17.14 -9.64
N GLN A 86 -0.38 -18.47 -9.60
CA GLN A 86 0.36 -19.30 -10.54
C GLN A 86 -0.16 -19.06 -11.96
N ILE A 87 0.74 -18.70 -12.87
CA ILE A 87 0.41 -18.58 -14.29
C ILE A 87 0.16 -19.98 -14.84
N GLY A 88 -1.02 -20.18 -15.44
CA GLY A 88 -1.43 -21.41 -16.11
C GLY A 88 -1.71 -21.18 -17.59
N ALA A 89 -2.50 -22.07 -18.20
CA ALA A 89 -2.93 -21.92 -19.60
C ALA A 89 -4.02 -20.85 -19.79
N ALA A 90 -4.82 -20.61 -18.75
CA ALA A 90 -5.85 -19.57 -18.75
C ALA A 90 -5.23 -18.21 -18.41
N PRO A 91 -5.58 -17.14 -19.14
CA PRO A 91 -5.17 -15.77 -18.79
C PRO A 91 -5.72 -15.37 -17.41
N ILE A 92 -4.93 -14.61 -16.66
CA ILE A 92 -5.28 -14.11 -15.33
C ILE A 92 -5.26 -12.59 -15.39
N ILE A 93 -6.36 -11.95 -15.03
CA ILE A 93 -6.41 -10.50 -14.82
C ILE A 93 -6.21 -10.25 -13.32
N THR A 94 -5.23 -9.42 -12.98
CA THR A 94 -4.88 -9.12 -11.58
C THR A 94 -5.32 -7.72 -11.15
N GLY A 95 -5.49 -6.80 -12.09
CA GLY A 95 -6.00 -5.47 -11.78
C GLY A 95 -6.02 -4.52 -12.98
N VAL A 96 -6.54 -3.32 -12.75
CA VAL A 96 -6.51 -2.22 -13.71
C VAL A 96 -6.07 -0.94 -13.02
N TYR A 97 -5.43 -0.02 -13.74
CA TYR A 97 -5.05 1.30 -13.23
C TYR A 97 -5.05 2.37 -14.34
N PRO A 98 -5.57 3.59 -14.09
CA PRO A 98 -6.35 3.97 -12.91
C PRO A 98 -7.69 3.25 -12.87
N ARG A 99 -8.26 3.09 -11.67
CA ARG A 99 -9.58 2.46 -11.47
C ARG A 99 -10.71 3.48 -11.50
N ALA A 100 -10.53 4.65 -10.92
CA ALA A 100 -11.51 5.72 -10.95
C ALA A 100 -11.44 6.47 -12.28
N LEU A 101 -12.52 6.44 -13.05
CA LEU A 101 -12.64 7.06 -14.36
C LEU A 101 -13.81 8.04 -14.36
N ARG A 102 -13.54 9.28 -14.75
CA ARG A 102 -14.55 10.33 -14.75
C ARG A 102 -15.43 10.28 -16.01
N ARG A 103 -16.73 10.52 -15.84
CA ARG A 103 -17.67 10.66 -16.96
C ARG A 103 -17.24 11.74 -17.96
N GLY A 104 -17.50 11.48 -19.23
CA GLY A 104 -17.18 12.41 -20.32
C GLY A 104 -15.70 12.50 -20.69
N GLU A 105 -14.84 11.70 -20.06
CA GLU A 105 -13.40 11.75 -20.28
C GLU A 105 -12.88 10.50 -21.00
N THR A 106 -11.73 10.66 -21.66
CA THR A 106 -10.95 9.56 -22.22
C THR A 106 -9.67 9.41 -21.42
N THR A 107 -9.46 8.22 -20.86
CA THR A 107 -8.35 7.94 -19.96
C THR A 107 -7.57 6.74 -20.46
N ARG A 108 -6.24 6.84 -20.41
CA ARG A 108 -5.34 5.71 -20.64
C ARG A 108 -5.37 4.80 -19.42
N VAL A 109 -5.75 3.54 -19.61
CA VAL A 109 -5.87 2.52 -18.57
C VAL A 109 -4.97 1.34 -18.90
N THR A 110 -4.21 0.90 -17.91
CA THR A 110 -3.39 -0.30 -17.97
C THR A 110 -4.13 -1.44 -17.27
N ILE A 111 -4.25 -2.58 -17.96
CA ILE A 111 -4.76 -3.85 -17.44
C ILE A 111 -3.56 -4.73 -17.16
N TYR A 112 -3.42 -5.18 -15.91
CA TYR A 112 -2.34 -6.05 -15.47
C TYR A 112 -2.83 -7.49 -15.36
N GLY A 113 -1.93 -8.43 -15.67
CA GLY A 113 -2.27 -9.84 -15.62
C GLY A 113 -1.10 -10.76 -15.90
N GLY A 114 -1.42 -11.99 -16.29
CA GLY A 114 -0.46 -12.99 -16.74
C GLY A 114 -1.08 -13.94 -17.75
N GLY A 115 -0.34 -14.24 -18.82
CA GLY A 115 -0.85 -15.05 -19.92
C GLY A 115 -1.91 -14.35 -20.78
N LEU A 116 -1.95 -13.00 -20.76
CA LEU A 116 -2.86 -12.20 -21.59
C LEU A 116 -2.60 -12.49 -23.08
N ARG A 117 -3.69 -12.57 -23.87
CA ARG A 117 -3.61 -12.82 -25.30
C ARG A 117 -3.54 -11.51 -26.07
N ASP A 118 -2.98 -11.58 -27.27
CA ASP A 118 -2.88 -10.44 -28.16
C ASP A 118 -4.28 -10.01 -28.64
N THR A 119 -4.76 -8.85 -28.16
CA THR A 119 -6.12 -8.36 -28.40
C THR A 119 -6.11 -7.01 -29.12
N ARG A 120 -5.32 -6.84 -30.19
CA ARG A 120 -5.16 -5.53 -30.88
C ARG A 120 -6.46 -4.87 -31.37
N ASN A 121 -7.54 -5.62 -31.55
CA ASN A 121 -8.83 -5.09 -31.99
C ASN A 121 -9.82 -4.81 -30.84
N GLY A 122 -9.45 -5.12 -29.59
CA GLY A 122 -10.28 -4.91 -28.40
C GLY A 122 -11.54 -5.79 -28.30
N ALA A 123 -11.74 -6.73 -29.22
CA ALA A 123 -12.97 -7.52 -29.28
C ALA A 123 -13.16 -8.42 -28.05
N GLU A 124 -12.07 -8.75 -27.35
CA GLU A 124 -12.10 -9.55 -26.13
C GLU A 124 -12.31 -8.73 -24.86
N LEU A 125 -12.33 -7.39 -24.94
CA LEU A 125 -12.47 -6.51 -23.79
C LEU A 125 -13.89 -5.98 -23.69
N ASN A 126 -14.47 -6.02 -22.48
CA ASN A 126 -15.78 -5.44 -22.20
C ASN A 126 -15.84 -4.89 -20.77
N PHE A 127 -15.99 -3.57 -20.66
CA PHE A 127 -16.12 -2.83 -19.39
C PHE A 127 -17.58 -2.46 -19.06
N GLY A 128 -18.55 -3.09 -19.72
CA GLY A 128 -19.96 -2.82 -19.51
C GLY A 128 -20.47 -1.52 -20.12
N SER A 129 -21.68 -1.12 -19.72
CA SER A 129 -22.40 0.00 -20.34
C SER A 129 -21.75 1.35 -20.03
N GLY A 130 -21.78 2.23 -21.02
CA GLY A 130 -21.26 3.60 -20.91
C GLY A 130 -19.75 3.71 -21.05
N VAL A 131 -19.04 2.62 -21.36
CA VAL A 131 -17.58 2.58 -21.56
C VAL A 131 -17.30 2.16 -22.99
N SER A 132 -16.53 2.98 -23.72
CA SER A 132 -16.07 2.68 -25.07
C SER A 132 -14.58 2.38 -25.06
N ILE A 133 -14.18 1.32 -25.76
CA ILE A 133 -12.77 0.96 -25.92
C ILE A 133 -12.25 1.66 -27.18
N GLY A 134 -11.23 2.49 -27.00
CA GLY A 134 -10.52 3.19 -28.06
C GLY A 134 -9.26 2.43 -28.49
N THR A 135 -8.18 3.17 -28.67
CA THR A 135 -6.90 2.64 -29.12
C THR A 135 -6.30 1.69 -28.09
N ILE A 136 -5.75 0.57 -28.55
CA ILE A 136 -4.93 -0.34 -27.76
C ILE A 136 -3.48 -0.02 -28.08
N GLU A 137 -2.83 0.68 -27.17
CA GLU A 137 -1.48 1.22 -27.32
C GLU A 137 -0.42 0.12 -27.11
N GLN A 138 -0.71 -0.84 -26.23
CA GLN A 138 0.18 -1.94 -25.89
C GLN A 138 -0.62 -3.22 -25.66
N SER A 139 -0.09 -4.34 -26.16
CA SER A 139 -0.67 -5.66 -25.95
C SER A 139 0.44 -6.67 -25.70
N GLN A 140 0.76 -6.91 -24.43
CA GLN A 140 1.76 -7.85 -23.95
C GLN A 140 1.10 -8.94 -23.09
N THR A 141 1.86 -9.97 -22.72
CA THR A 141 1.34 -11.14 -22.00
C THR A 141 1.02 -10.88 -20.53
N ASP A 142 1.50 -9.78 -19.98
CA ASP A 142 1.37 -9.35 -18.59
C ASP A 142 0.76 -7.95 -18.45
N GLU A 143 0.69 -7.20 -19.56
CA GLU A 143 0.20 -5.82 -19.58
C GLU A 143 -0.54 -5.49 -20.89
N LEU A 144 -1.71 -4.87 -20.78
CA LEU A 144 -2.41 -4.22 -21.90
C LEU A 144 -2.63 -2.75 -21.56
N VAL A 145 -2.38 -1.87 -22.52
CA VAL A 145 -2.65 -0.43 -22.36
C VAL A 145 -3.72 -0.03 -23.36
N VAL A 146 -4.83 0.47 -22.84
CA VAL A 146 -6.04 0.79 -23.62
C VAL A 146 -6.55 2.19 -23.29
N GLN A 147 -7.06 2.90 -24.29
CA GLN A 147 -7.82 4.13 -24.06
C GLN A 147 -9.27 3.78 -23.80
N LEU A 148 -9.83 4.21 -22.67
CA LEU A 148 -11.24 4.06 -22.35
C LEU A 148 -11.91 5.43 -22.38
N THR A 149 -13.02 5.55 -23.10
CA THR A 149 -13.86 6.74 -23.09
C THR A 149 -15.13 6.46 -22.29
N ILE A 150 -15.37 7.26 -21.26
CA ILE A 150 -16.59 7.16 -20.45
C ILE A 150 -17.63 8.14 -21.01
N GLY A 151 -18.82 7.65 -21.31
CA GLY A 151 -19.92 8.49 -21.77
C GLY A 151 -20.28 9.57 -20.74
N ALA A 152 -20.67 10.76 -21.19
CA ALA A 152 -21.08 11.85 -20.30
C ALA A 152 -22.29 11.47 -19.43
N ASP A 153 -23.21 10.65 -19.96
CA ASP A 153 -24.41 10.17 -19.27
C ASP A 153 -24.25 8.74 -18.69
N ALA A 154 -23.03 8.20 -18.64
CA ALA A 154 -22.80 6.84 -18.15
C ALA A 154 -23.09 6.74 -16.65
N ALA A 155 -23.95 5.82 -16.19
CA ALA A 155 -24.30 5.70 -14.77
C ALA A 155 -23.07 5.60 -13.84
N VAL A 156 -23.12 6.25 -12.67
CA VAL A 156 -22.05 6.27 -11.67
C VAL A 156 -22.07 4.90 -11.01
N GLY A 157 -20.90 4.40 -10.66
CA GLY A 157 -20.76 3.08 -10.04
C GLY A 157 -19.69 2.22 -10.68
N ALA A 158 -19.50 1.05 -10.09
CA ALA A 158 -18.53 0.09 -10.54
C ALA A 158 -18.89 -0.51 -11.91
N ARG A 159 -17.87 -0.94 -12.64
CA ARG A 159 -17.98 -1.79 -13.82
C ARG A 159 -17.01 -2.94 -13.72
N ASP A 160 -17.51 -4.11 -14.09
CA ASP A 160 -16.69 -5.30 -14.24
C ASP A 160 -15.95 -5.24 -15.58
N LEU A 161 -14.76 -5.84 -15.61
CA LEU A 161 -14.04 -6.14 -16.84
C LEU A 161 -14.23 -7.61 -17.17
N PHE A 162 -14.88 -7.89 -18.28
CA PHE A 162 -14.84 -9.20 -18.92
C PHE A 162 -13.74 -9.19 -19.98
N ALA A 163 -12.73 -10.03 -19.80
CA ALA A 163 -11.70 -10.24 -20.81
C ALA A 163 -11.13 -11.65 -20.73
N PHE A 164 -10.81 -12.24 -21.88
CA PHE A 164 -10.20 -13.55 -21.98
C PHE A 164 -10.96 -14.68 -21.25
N GLU A 165 -12.30 -14.65 -21.30
CA GLU A 165 -13.18 -15.57 -20.56
C GLU A 165 -13.03 -15.49 -19.02
N SER A 166 -12.37 -14.43 -18.54
CA SER A 166 -12.22 -14.09 -17.13
C SER A 166 -13.00 -12.81 -16.81
N THR A 167 -13.43 -12.70 -15.56
CA THR A 167 -14.06 -11.50 -15.03
C THR A 167 -13.19 -10.92 -13.92
N LEU A 168 -12.92 -9.62 -14.00
CA LEU A 168 -12.46 -8.82 -12.88
C LEU A 168 -13.63 -7.96 -12.41
N GLU A 169 -14.20 -8.34 -11.28
CA GLU A 169 -15.30 -7.59 -10.66
C GLU A 169 -14.84 -6.20 -10.22
N ARG A 170 -15.72 -5.20 -10.38
CA ARG A 170 -15.48 -3.80 -9.98
C ARG A 170 -14.10 -3.28 -10.44
N ALA A 171 -13.73 -3.66 -11.66
CA ALA A 171 -12.45 -3.31 -12.27
C ALA A 171 -12.25 -1.79 -12.27
N ILE A 172 -13.21 -1.05 -12.81
CA ILE A 172 -13.21 0.41 -12.83
C ILE A 172 -14.42 0.96 -12.08
N ILE A 173 -14.30 2.21 -11.63
CA ILE A 173 -15.34 2.96 -10.95
C ILE A 173 -15.63 4.20 -11.78
N VAL A 174 -16.84 4.30 -12.33
CA VAL A 174 -17.30 5.49 -13.04
C VAL A 174 -17.83 6.49 -12.03
N HIS A 175 -17.32 7.72 -12.07
CA HIS A 175 -17.71 8.80 -11.16
C HIS A 175 -17.77 10.15 -11.90
N ASP A 176 -18.27 11.19 -11.24
CA ASP A 176 -18.36 12.57 -11.76
C ASP A 176 -17.54 13.58 -10.93
N GLY A 177 -17.14 13.22 -9.71
CA GLY A 177 -16.30 14.04 -8.84
C GLY A 177 -15.67 13.25 -7.71
N ILE A 178 -14.97 13.96 -6.83
CA ILE A 178 -14.53 13.48 -5.52
C ILE A 178 -15.29 14.31 -4.50
N ASP A 179 -16.07 13.66 -3.67
CA ASP A 179 -16.96 14.33 -2.70
C ASP A 179 -16.32 14.39 -1.32
N ARG A 180 -15.47 13.41 -0.99
CA ARG A 180 -14.67 13.40 0.23
C ARG A 180 -13.34 12.67 0.05
N ILE A 181 -12.45 12.91 0.99
CA ILE A 181 -11.27 12.09 1.23
C ILE A 181 -11.30 11.53 2.64
N THR A 182 -10.62 10.42 2.88
CA THR A 182 -10.33 9.87 4.21
C THR A 182 -8.84 9.63 4.35
N VAL A 183 -8.32 9.61 5.59
CA VAL A 183 -6.94 9.23 5.88
C VAL A 183 -6.93 7.83 6.46
N THR A 184 -6.14 6.92 5.88
CA THR A 184 -5.97 5.56 6.36
C THR A 184 -4.51 5.32 6.79
N PRO A 185 -4.26 4.68 7.96
CA PRO A 185 -5.26 4.32 8.96
C PRO A 185 -5.83 5.56 9.66
N GLU A 186 -7.10 5.52 10.09
CA GLU A 186 -7.73 6.63 10.85
C GLU A 186 -7.05 6.87 12.20
N ARG A 187 -6.36 5.85 12.72
CA ARG A 187 -5.59 5.89 13.96
C ARG A 187 -4.25 5.20 13.74
N GLY A 188 -3.17 5.94 13.84
CA GLY A 188 -1.79 5.45 13.70
C GLY A 188 -1.02 5.46 15.01
N MET A 189 0.10 4.75 15.02
CA MET A 189 1.06 4.78 16.13
C MET A 189 2.48 4.83 15.58
N ALA A 190 3.26 5.80 16.05
CA ALA A 190 4.70 5.90 15.79
C ALA A 190 5.49 5.75 17.09
N ARG A 191 6.78 5.42 16.98
CA ARG A 191 7.69 5.28 18.12
C ARG A 191 8.95 6.09 17.93
N ILE A 192 9.26 6.94 18.90
CA ILE A 192 10.54 7.66 18.92
C ILE A 192 11.71 6.68 18.89
N GLY A 193 12.84 7.14 18.38
CA GLY A 193 14.03 6.31 18.19
C GLY A 193 15.12 7.05 17.43
N GLY A 194 16.24 6.38 17.15
CA GLY A 194 17.39 6.88 16.41
C GLY A 194 18.61 7.15 17.28
N ALA A 195 18.49 7.12 18.61
CA ALA A 195 19.62 7.19 19.54
C ALA A 195 19.92 5.80 20.13
N ALA A 196 19.07 5.27 21.02
CA ALA A 196 19.29 3.96 21.64
C ALA A 196 18.46 2.84 20.99
N PHE A 197 17.29 3.17 20.46
CA PHE A 197 16.36 2.23 19.82
C PHE A 197 16.03 2.66 18.40
N PRO A 198 15.65 1.77 17.47
CA PRO A 198 15.22 2.18 16.15
C PRO A 198 13.87 2.93 16.19
N LYS A 199 13.69 3.86 15.25
CA LYS A 199 12.41 4.57 15.03
C LYS A 199 11.33 3.60 14.56
N GLY A 200 10.09 3.86 14.97
CA GLY A 200 8.89 3.22 14.44
C GLY A 200 8.08 4.22 13.62
N TYR A 201 8.05 4.02 12.30
CA TYR A 201 7.37 4.91 11.37
C TYR A 201 5.86 4.64 11.32
N GLN A 202 5.10 5.62 10.84
CA GLN A 202 3.70 5.41 10.48
C GLN A 202 3.46 5.96 9.07
N ILE A 203 2.88 5.15 8.21
CA ILE A 203 2.53 5.53 6.83
C ILE A 203 1.03 5.84 6.80
N PHE A 204 0.67 6.90 6.09
CA PHE A 204 -0.71 7.29 5.83
C PHE A 204 -0.96 7.40 4.33
N ASP A 205 -2.13 6.94 3.89
CA ASP A 205 -2.66 7.17 2.55
C ASP A 205 -3.93 8.03 2.65
N ALA A 206 -4.18 8.85 1.62
CA ALA A 206 -5.44 9.57 1.47
C ALA A 206 -6.29 8.89 0.39
N ILE A 207 -7.48 8.44 0.75
CA ILE A 207 -8.39 7.70 -0.14
C ILE A 207 -9.57 8.61 -0.51
N ALA A 208 -9.83 8.76 -1.80
CA ALA A 208 -10.96 9.52 -2.31
C ALA A 208 -12.23 8.67 -2.40
N TYR A 209 -13.37 9.32 -2.18
CA TYR A 209 -14.68 8.73 -2.34
C TYR A 209 -15.60 9.66 -3.14
N SER A 210 -16.50 9.04 -3.90
CA SER A 210 -17.72 9.69 -4.41
C SER A 210 -18.91 9.21 -3.59
N ASN A 211 -19.90 10.08 -3.40
CA ASN A 211 -21.17 9.76 -2.74
C ASN A 211 -22.04 8.78 -3.54
N GLY A 212 -21.61 8.41 -4.74
CA GLY A 212 -22.32 7.39 -5.53
C GLY A 212 -23.61 7.91 -6.17
N PRO A 213 -24.48 7.01 -6.65
CA PRO A 213 -25.72 7.35 -7.32
C PRO A 213 -26.74 8.17 -6.53
N ASP A 214 -26.81 8.04 -5.20
CA ASP A 214 -27.77 8.77 -4.37
C ASP A 214 -27.30 10.17 -3.94
N ASP A 215 -26.02 10.49 -4.17
CA ASP A 215 -25.36 11.76 -3.78
C ASP A 215 -25.36 12.02 -2.26
N GLU A 216 -25.52 10.97 -1.44
CA GLU A 216 -25.48 11.04 0.01
C GLU A 216 -24.18 10.43 0.57
N ASN A 217 -23.58 11.08 1.56
CA ASN A 217 -22.34 10.59 2.18
C ASN A 217 -22.65 9.58 3.29
N GLY A 218 -21.94 8.45 3.29
CA GLY A 218 -22.02 7.43 4.34
C GLY A 218 -23.09 6.37 4.09
N THR A 219 -23.50 6.22 2.84
CA THR A 219 -24.46 5.23 2.34
C THR A 219 -23.76 4.01 1.76
N GLU A 220 -24.53 2.97 1.43
CA GLU A 220 -23.96 1.70 0.92
C GLU A 220 -23.46 1.79 -0.53
N ASP A 221 -23.87 2.81 -1.29
CA ASP A 221 -23.49 3.03 -2.68
C ASP A 221 -22.33 4.00 -2.87
N ASP A 222 -21.78 4.52 -1.76
CA ASP A 222 -20.50 5.22 -1.72
C ASP A 222 -19.41 4.47 -2.49
N LEU A 223 -18.65 5.22 -3.29
CA LEU A 223 -17.66 4.65 -4.20
C LEU A 223 -16.25 5.04 -3.78
N GLU A 224 -15.46 4.07 -3.37
CA GLU A 224 -14.01 4.24 -3.18
C GLU A 224 -13.33 4.45 -4.55
N LEU A 225 -12.70 5.61 -4.73
CA LEU A 225 -12.00 6.00 -5.96
C LEU A 225 -10.51 5.66 -5.92
N GLY A 226 -10.01 5.27 -4.74
CA GLY A 226 -8.61 4.91 -4.51
C GLY A 226 -7.78 6.08 -3.98
N ARG A 227 -6.46 5.86 -3.93
CA ARG A 227 -5.53 6.85 -3.39
C ARG A 227 -5.44 8.09 -4.26
N VAL A 228 -5.32 9.25 -3.62
CA VAL A 228 -5.14 10.55 -4.27
C VAL A 228 -3.96 11.30 -3.68
N ASP A 229 -3.31 12.12 -4.51
CA ASP A 229 -2.24 13.00 -4.07
C ASP A 229 -2.80 14.16 -3.25
N VAL A 230 -2.26 14.34 -2.06
CA VAL A 230 -2.68 15.37 -1.10
C VAL A 230 -1.47 16.13 -0.56
N SER A 231 -1.71 17.31 0.01
CA SER A 231 -0.74 17.94 0.89
C SER A 231 -0.91 17.43 2.33
N TRP A 232 0.18 16.95 2.91
CA TRP A 232 0.23 16.47 4.29
C TRP A 232 0.67 17.56 5.27
N SER A 233 0.06 17.60 6.45
CA SER A 233 0.48 18.45 7.57
C SER A 233 0.16 17.80 8.92
N LEU A 234 0.67 18.38 10.00
CA LEU A 234 0.31 18.03 11.37
C LEU A 234 -0.50 19.17 12.00
N GLU A 235 -1.41 18.83 12.89
CA GLU A 235 -2.06 19.76 13.82
C GLU A 235 -1.96 19.23 15.25
N GLU A 236 -1.92 20.14 16.22
CA GLU A 236 -1.85 19.82 17.64
C GLU A 236 -3.11 19.07 18.08
N TYR A 237 -2.94 17.99 18.87
CA TYR A 237 -4.04 17.39 19.62
C TYR A 237 -4.11 18.06 20.99
N ALA A 238 -4.90 19.13 21.11
CA ALA A 238 -5.04 19.88 22.36
C ALA A 238 -5.90 19.13 23.40
N ALA A 239 -5.34 18.10 24.03
CA ALA A 239 -5.98 17.36 25.11
C ALA A 239 -6.08 18.21 26.39
N THR A 240 -5.05 19.02 26.63
CA THR A 240 -4.91 19.92 27.76
C THR A 240 -4.41 21.30 27.34
N PHE A 241 -4.58 22.29 28.22
CA PHE A 241 -4.11 23.64 27.95
C PHE A 241 -2.59 23.69 27.95
N GLY A 242 -2.00 24.13 26.83
CA GLY A 242 -0.55 24.25 26.67
C GLY A 242 0.13 23.02 26.09
N ASP A 243 -0.63 22.07 25.52
CA ASP A 243 -0.04 20.99 24.73
C ASP A 243 0.72 21.57 23.53
N ASP A 244 1.94 21.09 23.36
CA ASP A 244 2.94 21.56 22.41
C ASP A 244 3.58 20.38 21.66
N ASP A 245 2.92 19.23 21.66
CA ASP A 245 3.45 17.96 21.19
C ASP A 245 3.90 18.06 19.73
N ILE A 246 3.18 18.82 18.89
CA ILE A 246 3.50 19.03 17.48
C ILE A 246 4.94 19.53 17.27
N ASN A 247 5.49 20.29 18.22
CA ASN A 247 6.84 20.85 18.11
C ASN A 247 7.95 19.82 18.36
N PHE A 248 7.60 18.67 18.96
CA PHE A 248 8.58 17.71 19.47
C PHE A 248 8.43 16.31 18.87
N VAL A 249 7.23 15.88 18.47
CA VAL A 249 6.97 14.47 18.12
C VAL A 249 7.63 13.98 16.84
N GLY A 250 7.93 14.88 15.89
CA GLY A 250 8.51 14.53 14.59
C GLY A 250 7.89 15.33 13.44
N SER A 251 7.91 14.75 12.24
CA SER A 251 7.37 15.40 11.04
C SER A 251 6.75 14.39 10.08
N ILE A 252 5.83 14.86 9.23
CA ILE A 252 5.26 14.09 8.13
C ILE A 252 5.83 14.55 6.79
N GLY A 253 6.24 13.58 5.97
CA GLY A 253 6.72 13.82 4.61
C GLY A 253 5.60 14.02 3.60
N PRO A 254 5.91 14.55 2.40
CA PRO A 254 4.93 14.68 1.31
C PRO A 254 4.43 13.32 0.77
N ASP A 255 5.12 12.23 1.11
CA ASP A 255 4.77 10.85 0.79
C ASP A 255 3.83 10.21 1.83
N GLY A 256 3.34 10.98 2.81
CA GLY A 256 2.47 10.48 3.87
C GLY A 256 3.20 9.67 4.94
N ILE A 257 4.54 9.63 4.93
CA ILE A 257 5.33 8.91 5.94
C ILE A 257 5.65 9.85 7.10
N PHE A 258 5.12 9.52 8.28
CA PHE A 258 5.51 10.16 9.53
C PHE A 258 6.84 9.60 10.05
N THR A 259 7.79 10.49 10.26
CA THR A 259 9.10 10.20 10.88
C THR A 259 9.12 10.74 12.31
N PRO A 260 9.14 9.86 13.33
CA PRO A 260 9.16 10.29 14.72
C PRO A 260 10.50 10.92 15.10
N ALA A 261 10.53 11.70 16.18
CA ALA A 261 11.74 12.32 16.72
C ALA A 261 12.69 11.34 17.43
N LEU A 262 13.81 11.86 17.94
CA LEU A 262 14.80 11.10 18.71
C LEU A 262 14.23 10.61 20.05
N ASP A 263 14.66 9.42 20.48
CA ASP A 263 14.40 8.89 21.81
C ASP A 263 15.30 9.52 22.89
N GLY A 264 14.82 9.49 24.13
CA GLY A 264 15.51 10.04 25.30
C GLY A 264 14.86 11.30 25.86
N LEU A 265 15.33 11.73 27.03
CA LEU A 265 14.90 12.96 27.69
C LEU A 265 15.22 14.17 26.81
N ASN A 266 14.26 15.09 26.66
CA ASN A 266 14.46 16.32 25.90
C ASN A 266 14.41 17.53 26.85
N PRO A 267 15.55 18.21 27.11
CA PRO A 267 15.61 19.40 27.96
C PRO A 267 14.76 20.59 27.49
N ASP A 268 14.38 20.62 26.20
CA ASP A 268 13.52 21.66 25.65
C ASP A 268 12.04 21.44 25.99
N ARG A 269 11.68 20.25 26.50
CA ARG A 269 10.33 19.95 26.98
C ARG A 269 10.21 20.20 28.48
N VAL A 270 9.05 20.70 28.90
CA VAL A 270 8.72 20.87 30.32
C VAL A 270 8.91 19.54 31.05
N GLY A 271 9.79 19.54 32.06
CA GLY A 271 10.12 18.37 32.89
C GLY A 271 11.02 17.34 32.21
N ASP A 272 11.82 17.75 31.23
CA ASP A 272 12.75 16.91 30.46
C ASP A 272 12.06 15.68 29.82
N ARG A 273 10.78 15.83 29.47
CA ARG A 273 9.96 14.74 28.92
C ARG A 273 10.52 14.22 27.60
N ASN A 274 10.19 12.97 27.26
CA ASN A 274 10.50 12.43 25.93
C ASN A 274 9.70 13.16 24.83
N ASN A 275 10.13 13.01 23.58
CA ASN A 275 9.46 13.51 22.38
C ASN A 275 8.20 12.71 21.97
N ILE A 276 7.37 12.36 22.96
CA ILE A 276 6.11 11.64 22.79
C ILE A 276 4.94 12.60 22.83
N GLY A 277 3.80 12.20 22.28
CA GLY A 277 2.61 13.04 22.25
C GLY A 277 1.58 12.57 21.25
N ASP A 278 0.45 13.26 21.23
CA ASP A 278 -0.65 13.01 20.30
C ASP A 278 -0.75 14.15 19.28
N VAL A 279 -0.95 13.81 18.01
CA VAL A 279 -1.17 14.82 16.94
C VAL A 279 -2.25 14.36 15.98
N TRP A 280 -2.85 15.33 15.30
CA TRP A 280 -3.65 15.06 14.11
C TRP A 280 -2.75 15.08 12.87
N VAL A 281 -2.88 14.06 12.03
CA VAL A 281 -2.30 14.03 10.69
C VAL A 281 -3.37 14.48 9.70
N LEU A 282 -3.10 15.53 8.94
CA LEU A 282 -4.05 16.11 8.01
C LEU A 282 -3.66 15.85 6.56
N ALA A 283 -4.64 15.44 5.77
CA ALA A 283 -4.60 15.42 4.32
C ALA A 283 -5.50 16.53 3.78
N THR A 284 -4.96 17.34 2.86
CA THR A 284 -5.74 18.35 2.13
C THR A 284 -5.67 18.08 0.64
N TYR A 285 -6.83 17.96 0.00
CA TYR A 285 -7.00 17.74 -1.42
C TYR A 285 -7.71 18.93 -2.06
N ARG A 286 -7.27 19.36 -3.25
CA ARG A 286 -7.98 20.37 -4.04
C ARG A 286 -8.62 19.70 -5.24
N THR A 287 -9.95 19.76 -5.32
CA THR A 287 -10.71 19.20 -6.44
C THR A 287 -10.43 19.98 -7.72
N ARG A 288 -10.74 19.38 -8.87
CA ARG A 288 -10.61 20.04 -10.17
C ARG A 288 -11.55 21.24 -10.31
N GLU A 289 -12.66 21.22 -9.59
CA GLU A 289 -13.67 22.27 -9.51
C GLU A 289 -13.24 23.42 -8.58
N GLY A 290 -12.12 23.25 -7.85
CA GLY A 290 -11.52 24.28 -7.01
C GLY A 290 -11.91 24.21 -5.53
N SER A 291 -12.74 23.23 -5.13
CA SER A 291 -13.09 22.99 -3.73
C SER A 291 -11.91 22.38 -2.97
N GLU A 292 -11.82 22.66 -1.67
CA GLU A 292 -10.83 22.05 -0.78
C GLU A 292 -11.50 21.00 0.11
N LEU A 293 -11.00 19.77 0.07
CA LEU A 293 -11.42 18.67 0.91
C LEU A 293 -10.32 18.39 1.94
N ARG A 294 -10.72 18.12 3.18
CA ARG A 294 -9.80 17.82 4.27
C ARG A 294 -10.23 16.56 5.00
N ALA A 295 -9.25 15.76 5.39
CA ALA A 295 -9.43 14.63 6.28
C ALA A 295 -8.29 14.57 7.29
N ARG A 296 -8.55 13.89 8.41
CA ARG A 296 -7.55 13.73 9.47
C ARG A 296 -7.53 12.31 10.03
N ALA A 297 -6.36 11.89 10.49
CA ALA A 297 -6.16 10.70 11.30
C ALA A 297 -5.52 11.08 12.64
N HIS A 298 -5.85 10.32 13.68
CA HIS A 298 -5.21 10.46 14.98
C HIS A 298 -3.87 9.72 14.99
N LEU A 299 -2.80 10.34 15.45
CA LEU A 299 -1.50 9.71 15.56
C LEU A 299 -0.99 9.82 17.00
N ILE A 300 -0.72 8.66 17.59
CA ILE A 300 -0.06 8.56 18.89
C ILE A 300 1.44 8.33 18.66
N VAL A 301 2.28 9.21 19.15
CA VAL A 301 3.74 9.06 19.14
C VAL A 301 4.20 8.66 20.53
N THR A 302 4.76 7.47 20.67
CA THR A 302 5.07 6.88 21.97
C THR A 302 6.52 6.44 22.09
N VAL A 303 6.88 5.91 23.26
CA VAL A 303 8.22 5.44 23.61
C VAL A 303 8.68 4.27 22.72
N PRO A 304 9.99 4.01 22.63
CA PRO A 304 10.49 2.82 21.94
C PRO A 304 9.99 1.52 22.58
N LEU A 305 10.07 0.42 21.85
CA LEU A 305 9.84 -0.90 22.42
C LEU A 305 11.10 -1.36 23.18
N TYR A 306 11.16 -1.09 24.48
CA TYR A 306 12.29 -1.44 25.35
C TYR A 306 12.49 -2.96 25.50
N MET A 307 11.40 -3.73 25.44
CA MET A 307 11.43 -5.19 25.48
C MET A 307 11.02 -5.74 24.12
N ARG A 308 12.00 -5.97 23.25
CA ARG A 308 11.79 -6.74 22.02
C ARG A 308 12.14 -8.20 22.30
N TRP A 309 11.13 -9.05 22.39
CA TRP A 309 11.36 -10.49 22.47
C TRP A 309 11.77 -11.00 21.09
N GLU A 310 13.05 -11.28 20.90
CA GLU A 310 13.58 -11.96 19.72
C GLU A 310 13.93 -13.41 20.10
N PRO A 311 12.98 -14.36 20.07
CA PRO A 311 13.18 -15.71 20.59
C PRO A 311 14.27 -16.50 19.86
N TRP A 312 14.71 -16.03 18.70
CA TRP A 312 15.77 -16.62 17.87
C TRP A 312 17.13 -15.94 18.04
N ARG A 313 17.23 -14.79 18.71
CA ARG A 313 18.54 -14.18 18.98
C ARG A 313 19.19 -14.88 20.17
N PRO A 314 20.44 -15.36 20.04
CA PRO A 314 21.21 -15.78 21.20
C PRO A 314 21.29 -14.62 22.19
N ILE A 315 21.04 -14.89 23.48
CA ILE A 315 21.29 -13.92 24.55
C ILE A 315 22.80 -13.74 24.61
N GLU A 316 23.30 -12.59 24.15
CA GLU A 316 24.69 -12.22 24.38
C GLU A 316 24.88 -12.01 25.88
N THR A 317 25.56 -12.97 26.52
CA THR A 317 25.97 -12.81 27.91
C THR A 317 27.10 -11.78 27.91
N PRO A 318 26.99 -10.64 28.63
CA PRO A 318 28.08 -9.69 28.71
C PRO A 318 29.31 -10.42 29.24
N ARG A 319 30.44 -10.33 28.53
CA ARG A 319 31.72 -10.82 29.07
C ARG A 319 31.96 -10.08 30.39
N GLN A 320 31.92 -10.81 31.50
CA GLN A 320 32.47 -10.31 32.76
C GLN A 320 33.93 -9.97 32.50
N GLY A 321 34.23 -8.69 32.36
CA GLY A 321 35.58 -8.19 32.46
C GLY A 321 36.07 -8.50 33.86
N VAL A 322 36.99 -9.47 33.97
CA VAL A 322 37.77 -9.68 35.18
C VAL A 322 38.59 -8.40 35.36
N ILE A 323 38.22 -7.61 36.36
CA ILE A 323 39.05 -6.51 36.85
C ILE A 323 40.24 -7.17 37.53
N GLY A 324 41.40 -7.14 36.85
CA GLY A 324 42.71 -7.42 37.45
C GLY A 324 43.38 -6.12 37.86
#